data_AF-A0A2S3Y5Y2-F1
#
_entry.id   AF-A0A2S3Y5Y2-F1
#
_cell.length_a   1.000
_cell.length_b   1.000
_cell.length_c   1.000
_cell.angle_alpha   90.00
_cell.angle_beta   90.00
_cell.angle_gamma   90.00
#
_symmetry.space_group_name_H-M   'P 1'
#
loop_
_entity.id
_entity.type
_entity.pdbx_description
1 polymer ?
#
loop_
_entity_poly.entity_id
_entity_poly.type
_entity_poly.pdbx_seq_one_letter_code
_entity_poly.pdbx_strand_id
1 'polypeptide(L)'
;MTHILDALGLRTAAEADALASGTKTFVPVHAGTHDLPIGTLLDALAKDPSLLPPRTGHLGNWEDIAAGRAGPMDFNTAVCGGGHGYPLIYGFTRTEADTAGGDEAYQPGCLIDRGKRHVLPLHTWDGSRFVRRDRTAPLFCPLVQAEVDGQLVPLVDLHKQRMAALPGYRFRYWATVLTDRADLVTDMLTLLLEQAAAQGRNQAFAELISQAVRLDGEVARCRVRPEGAGYLLEDQHYPSARSLAEAVMVTVQALVDPAAFFARLPELPPLLPVMSLQLTNILFALLDTHHPDVPPGPPEQPFITHLHWGARAMAGCPPRRNGYLTRRSTVRSLRAITDPLVEHFEAARPVAFVLLPAQTFMLCPPSTSPRDIDLLGDLFARLRAADPEAAHGTTLRWLEGNAESFSPYLRGRFAGGSGVPADGTVREPAVPVEPHRFRALTFRQACAAVAAFEEVLG
;
A
#
# COMPACT_ATOMS: atom_id res chain seq x y z
N MET A 1 26.49 1.73 -14.78
CA MET A 1 25.06 1.85 -15.14
C MET A 1 24.63 3.27 -14.85
N THR A 2 23.84 3.89 -15.71
CA THR A 2 23.20 5.18 -15.43
C THR A 2 22.13 4.94 -14.36
N HIS A 3 22.13 5.74 -13.30
CA HIS A 3 21.21 5.59 -12.17
C HIS A 3 19.76 5.83 -12.65
N ILE A 4 18.77 5.07 -12.16
CA ILE A 4 17.39 5.13 -12.67
C ILE A 4 16.78 6.54 -12.60
N LEU A 5 17.12 7.31 -11.55
CA LEU A 5 16.70 8.72 -11.46
C LEU A 5 17.21 9.59 -12.61
N ASP A 6 18.39 9.32 -13.15
CA ASP A 6 18.93 10.08 -14.29
C ASP A 6 18.14 9.73 -15.56
N ALA A 7 17.83 8.43 -15.77
CA ALA A 7 17.01 7.97 -16.89
C ALA A 7 15.58 8.56 -16.85
N LEU A 8 15.05 8.79 -15.65
CA LEU A 8 13.73 9.40 -15.43
C LEU A 8 13.77 10.94 -15.34
N GLY A 9 14.95 11.57 -15.37
CA GLY A 9 15.08 13.02 -15.21
C GLY A 9 14.65 13.52 -13.82
N LEU A 10 14.71 12.68 -12.79
CA LEU A 10 14.24 12.97 -11.42
C LEU A 10 15.37 13.31 -10.45
N ARG A 11 16.64 13.33 -10.88
CA ARG A 11 17.81 13.55 -10.01
C ARG A 11 17.69 14.81 -9.15
N THR A 12 17.31 15.93 -9.76
CA THR A 12 17.14 17.21 -9.04
C THR A 12 15.96 17.16 -8.07
N ALA A 13 14.83 16.56 -8.47
CA ALA A 13 13.66 16.44 -7.61
C ALA A 13 13.90 15.52 -6.41
N ALA A 14 14.73 14.49 -6.58
CA ALA A 14 15.18 13.60 -5.51
C ALA A 14 16.26 14.21 -4.62
N GLU A 15 16.76 15.40 -4.95
CA GLU A 15 17.89 16.04 -4.26
C GLU A 15 19.09 15.08 -4.13
N ALA A 16 19.42 14.38 -5.23
CA ALA A 16 20.37 13.27 -5.21
C ALA A 16 21.73 13.63 -4.58
N ASP A 17 22.22 14.86 -4.78
CA ASP A 17 23.48 15.30 -4.19
C ASP A 17 23.39 15.48 -2.66
N ALA A 18 22.21 15.86 -2.15
CA ALA A 18 21.97 15.95 -0.71
C ALA A 18 21.87 14.56 -0.05
N LEU A 19 21.25 13.60 -0.74
CA LEU A 19 21.22 12.20 -0.32
C LEU A 19 22.63 11.58 -0.36
N ALA A 20 23.37 11.78 -1.46
CA ALA A 20 24.70 11.22 -1.63
C ALA A 20 25.73 11.76 -0.62
N SER A 21 25.59 13.02 -0.22
CA SER A 21 26.43 13.64 0.82
C SER A 21 25.97 13.33 2.26
N GLY A 22 24.83 12.66 2.44
CA GLY A 22 24.24 12.38 3.74
C GLY A 22 23.61 13.59 4.44
N THR A 23 23.50 14.75 3.78
CA THR A 23 22.82 15.93 4.35
C THR A 23 21.31 15.76 4.46
N LYS A 24 20.75 14.80 3.69
CA LYS A 24 19.38 14.29 3.83
C LYS A 24 19.42 12.76 3.83
N THR A 25 18.58 12.14 4.65
CA THR A 25 18.43 10.68 4.71
C THR A 25 17.15 10.18 4.05
N PHE A 26 16.18 11.06 3.80
CA PHE A 26 14.94 10.71 3.14
C PHE A 26 14.40 11.88 2.29
N VAL A 27 14.09 11.60 1.03
CA VAL A 27 13.48 12.54 0.09
C VAL A 27 12.38 11.80 -0.71
N PRO A 28 11.10 12.18 -0.55
CA PRO A 28 10.04 11.65 -1.40
C PRO A 28 9.93 12.46 -2.70
N VAL A 29 9.75 11.77 -3.83
CA VAL A 29 9.49 12.36 -5.14
C VAL A 29 8.13 11.87 -5.61
N HIS A 30 7.19 12.77 -5.90
CA HIS A 30 5.87 12.39 -6.39
C HIS A 30 5.80 12.50 -7.92
N ALA A 31 5.83 11.39 -8.65
CA ALA A 31 5.85 11.43 -10.12
C ALA A 31 4.68 12.23 -10.74
N GLY A 32 3.49 12.18 -10.13
CA GLY A 32 2.32 12.97 -10.51
C GLY A 32 2.46 14.50 -10.42
N THR A 33 3.57 15.04 -9.92
CA THR A 33 3.88 16.48 -9.93
C THR A 33 5.00 16.84 -10.90
N HIS A 34 5.42 15.90 -11.75
CA HIS A 34 6.52 16.06 -12.68
C HIS A 34 6.10 15.73 -14.11
N ASP A 35 6.79 16.33 -15.07
CA ASP A 35 6.57 16.14 -16.49
C ASP A 35 7.32 14.90 -17.01
N LEU A 36 7.26 13.81 -16.24
CA LEU A 36 7.79 12.50 -16.60
C LEU A 36 6.78 11.77 -17.48
N PRO A 37 7.08 11.46 -18.76
CA PRO A 37 6.21 10.63 -19.59
C PRO A 37 6.00 9.24 -18.98
N ILE A 38 4.76 8.75 -19.01
CA ILE A 38 4.42 7.42 -18.50
C ILE A 38 5.23 6.35 -19.23
N GLY A 39 5.30 6.44 -20.56
CA GLY A 39 6.06 5.51 -21.41
C GLY A 39 7.53 5.44 -21.03
N THR A 40 8.17 6.57 -20.69
CA THR A 40 9.58 6.60 -20.27
C THR A 40 9.82 5.74 -19.03
N LEU A 41 8.93 5.83 -18.03
CA LEU A 41 9.02 4.98 -16.85
C LEU A 41 8.79 3.50 -17.20
N LEU A 42 7.72 3.20 -17.93
CA LEU A 42 7.38 1.80 -18.26
C LEU A 42 8.47 1.14 -19.12
N ASP A 43 9.07 1.88 -20.05
CA ASP A 43 10.20 1.42 -20.85
C ASP A 43 11.46 1.23 -19.99
N ALA A 44 11.68 2.07 -18.98
CA ALA A 44 12.82 1.92 -18.07
C ALA A 44 12.66 0.66 -17.20
N LEU A 45 11.46 0.40 -16.67
CA LEU A 45 11.15 -0.83 -15.93
C LEU A 45 11.30 -2.08 -16.82
N ALA A 46 10.83 -2.02 -18.06
CA ALA A 46 10.97 -3.14 -18.99
C ALA A 46 12.43 -3.46 -19.37
N LYS A 47 13.32 -2.44 -19.34
CA LYS A 47 14.76 -2.59 -19.63
C LYS A 47 15.55 -3.16 -18.46
N ASP A 48 15.05 -3.02 -17.23
CA ASP A 48 15.66 -3.57 -16.03
C ASP A 48 14.69 -4.50 -15.31
N PRO A 49 14.63 -5.80 -15.71
CA PRO A 49 13.72 -6.76 -15.11
C PRO A 49 13.97 -7.02 -13.62
N SER A 50 15.13 -6.61 -13.09
CA SER A 50 15.43 -6.73 -11.67
C SER A 50 14.67 -5.69 -10.85
N LEU A 51 14.40 -4.52 -11.42
CA LEU A 51 13.64 -3.43 -10.82
C LEU A 51 12.14 -3.63 -11.08
N LEU A 52 11.46 -4.20 -10.09
CA LEU A 52 10.01 -4.41 -10.12
C LEU A 52 9.36 -3.72 -8.90
N PRO A 53 8.88 -2.47 -9.06
CA PRO A 53 8.33 -1.70 -7.96
C PRO A 53 7.11 -2.39 -7.31
N PRO A 54 7.01 -2.42 -5.96
CA PRO A 54 5.83 -2.94 -5.31
C PRO A 54 4.63 -2.03 -5.56
N ARG A 55 3.47 -2.65 -5.77
CA ARG A 55 2.15 -2.04 -5.59
C ARG A 55 1.62 -2.58 -4.27
N THR A 56 1.62 -1.74 -3.23
CA THR A 56 1.04 -2.12 -1.94
C THR A 56 -0.48 -2.25 -2.02
N GLY A 57 -1.00 -3.39 -1.57
CA GLY A 57 -2.43 -3.63 -1.39
C GLY A 57 -2.70 -4.35 -0.09
N HIS A 58 -3.97 -4.58 0.22
CA HIS A 58 -4.35 -5.18 1.50
C HIS A 58 -4.71 -6.66 1.33
N LEU A 59 -4.64 -7.39 2.43
CA LEU A 59 -5.23 -8.72 2.56
C LEU A 59 -6.76 -8.62 2.31
N GLY A 60 -7.30 -9.48 1.44
CA GLY A 60 -8.73 -9.55 1.15
C GLY A 60 -9.01 -10.05 -0.27
N ASN A 61 -10.10 -9.57 -0.87
CA ASN A 61 -10.60 -10.03 -2.17
C ASN A 61 -9.76 -9.46 -3.33
N TRP A 62 -9.11 -10.33 -4.09
CA TRP A 62 -8.23 -9.99 -5.21
C TRP A 62 -8.65 -10.62 -6.54
N GLU A 63 -9.63 -11.51 -6.55
CA GLU A 63 -10.05 -12.29 -7.70
C GLU A 63 -10.61 -11.39 -8.80
N ASP A 64 -11.55 -10.52 -8.44
CA ASP A 64 -12.15 -9.57 -9.37
C ASP A 64 -11.17 -8.46 -9.76
N ILE A 65 -10.20 -8.14 -8.89
CA ILE A 65 -9.08 -7.24 -9.21
C ILE A 65 -8.21 -7.91 -10.27
N ALA A 66 -7.81 -9.16 -10.06
CA ALA A 66 -6.96 -9.90 -10.97
C ALA A 66 -7.60 -10.10 -12.35
N ALA A 67 -8.92 -10.29 -12.37
CA ALA A 67 -9.73 -10.42 -13.58
C ALA A 67 -10.05 -9.08 -14.28
N GLY A 68 -9.60 -7.94 -13.74
CA GLY A 68 -9.82 -6.61 -14.33
C GLY A 68 -11.28 -6.15 -14.37
N ARG A 69 -12.05 -6.58 -13.36
CA ARG A 69 -13.48 -6.29 -13.22
C ARG A 69 -13.85 -5.68 -11.86
N ALA A 70 -12.88 -5.10 -11.18
CA ALA A 70 -13.01 -4.50 -9.85
C ALA A 70 -13.17 -2.96 -9.87
N GLY A 71 -13.60 -2.41 -11.00
CA GLY A 71 -13.95 -1.00 -11.17
C GLY A 71 -12.82 -0.06 -10.74
N PRO A 72 -12.98 0.73 -9.67
CA PRO A 72 -11.94 1.59 -9.11
C PRO A 72 -10.58 0.95 -8.90
N MET A 73 -10.52 -0.37 -8.69
CA MET A 73 -9.31 -1.12 -8.35
C MET A 73 -8.58 -1.72 -9.57
N ASP A 74 -9.11 -1.56 -10.79
CA ASP A 74 -8.52 -2.14 -12.01
C ASP A 74 -7.14 -1.56 -12.36
N PHE A 75 -6.76 -0.43 -11.77
CA PHE A 75 -5.38 0.05 -11.89
C PHE A 75 -4.35 -0.96 -11.36
N ASN A 76 -4.76 -1.85 -10.44
CA ASN A 76 -3.91 -2.95 -9.98
C ASN A 76 -3.69 -3.98 -11.07
N THR A 77 -4.71 -4.28 -11.87
CA THR A 77 -4.60 -5.17 -13.01
C THR A 77 -3.63 -4.60 -14.03
N ALA A 78 -3.71 -3.29 -14.29
CA ALA A 78 -2.81 -2.63 -15.24
C ALA A 78 -1.35 -2.64 -14.75
N VAL A 79 -1.12 -2.35 -13.47
CA VAL A 79 0.24 -2.35 -12.90
C VAL A 79 0.79 -3.76 -12.71
N CYS A 80 0.08 -4.61 -11.96
CA CYS A 80 0.57 -5.93 -11.57
C CYS A 80 0.40 -6.96 -12.70
N GLY A 81 -0.78 -7.01 -13.32
CA GLY A 81 -1.05 -7.91 -14.44
C GLY A 81 -0.33 -7.51 -15.72
N GLY A 82 -0.03 -6.22 -15.90
CA GLY A 82 0.80 -5.71 -16.99
C GLY A 82 2.31 -5.88 -16.78
N GLY A 83 2.75 -6.40 -15.63
CA GLY A 83 4.17 -6.65 -15.34
C GLY A 83 4.98 -5.38 -15.04
N HIS A 84 4.33 -4.27 -14.70
CA HIS A 84 4.98 -3.00 -14.30
C HIS A 84 5.27 -2.92 -12.80
N GLY A 85 4.78 -3.87 -12.03
CA GLY A 85 4.99 -4.02 -10.61
C GLY A 85 4.44 -5.36 -10.13
N TYR A 86 4.40 -5.55 -8.82
CA TYR A 86 3.82 -6.74 -8.21
C TYR A 86 3.01 -6.39 -6.96
N PRO A 87 1.99 -7.21 -6.59
CA PRO A 87 1.23 -6.96 -5.38
C PRO A 87 2.03 -7.33 -4.13
N LEU A 88 2.38 -6.31 -3.35
CA LEU A 88 2.95 -6.45 -2.01
C LEU A 88 1.83 -6.29 -0.97
N ILE A 89 1.44 -7.39 -0.33
CA ILE A 89 0.27 -7.44 0.54
C ILE A 89 0.63 -6.97 1.96
N TYR A 90 0.07 -5.83 2.34
CA TYR A 90 0.01 -5.32 3.70
C TYR A 90 -1.06 -6.09 4.49
N GLY A 91 -0.64 -6.68 5.61
CA GLY A 91 -1.48 -7.63 6.37
C GLY A 91 -2.09 -7.06 7.65
N PHE A 92 -1.63 -5.91 8.14
CA PHE A 92 -2.23 -5.25 9.31
C PHE A 92 -3.50 -4.49 8.92
N THR A 93 -4.46 -5.25 8.39
CA THR A 93 -5.75 -4.78 7.91
C THR A 93 -6.83 -5.13 8.93
N ARG A 94 -8.02 -4.55 8.73
CA ARG A 94 -9.18 -4.84 9.56
C ARG A 94 -10.32 -5.26 8.67
N THR A 95 -11.17 -6.17 9.15
CA THR A 95 -12.42 -6.50 8.47
C THR A 95 -13.30 -5.27 8.34
N GLU A 96 -14.07 -5.19 7.28
CA GLU A 96 -15.13 -4.22 7.13
C GLU A 96 -16.26 -4.48 8.15
N ALA A 97 -16.88 -3.41 8.65
CA ALA A 97 -18.06 -3.47 9.52
C ALA A 97 -19.37 -3.30 8.72
N ASP A 98 -20.52 -3.53 9.37
CA ASP A 98 -21.83 -3.39 8.71
C ASP A 98 -22.24 -1.93 8.51
N THR A 99 -21.78 -1.00 9.35
CA THR A 99 -22.15 0.41 9.30
C THR A 99 -21.08 1.28 8.66
N ALA A 100 -19.85 1.24 9.17
CA ALA A 100 -18.69 1.94 8.60
C ALA A 100 -17.38 1.46 9.24
N GLY A 101 -16.30 1.54 8.48
CA GLY A 101 -14.93 1.38 8.96
C GLY A 101 -14.31 0.02 8.65
N GLY A 102 -13.03 -0.10 9.00
CA GLY A 102 -12.21 -1.24 8.61
C GLY A 102 -11.68 -1.09 7.19
N ASP A 103 -11.62 -2.20 6.45
CA ASP A 103 -11.20 -2.22 5.05
C ASP A 103 -12.38 -2.47 4.11
N GLU A 104 -13.06 -1.40 3.74
CA GLU A 104 -14.16 -1.41 2.77
C GLU A 104 -13.68 -1.64 1.33
N ALA A 105 -12.37 -1.53 1.08
CA ALA A 105 -11.81 -1.65 -0.25
C ALA A 105 -11.60 -3.10 -0.67
N TYR A 106 -11.01 -3.90 0.23
CA TYR A 106 -10.72 -5.32 -0.03
C TYR A 106 -11.67 -6.25 0.71
N GLN A 107 -12.44 -5.73 1.67
CA GLN A 107 -13.50 -6.44 2.41
C GLN A 107 -13.09 -7.83 2.90
N PRO A 108 -11.99 -7.96 3.67
CA PRO A 108 -11.46 -9.26 4.06
C PRO A 108 -12.40 -10.05 4.97
N GLY A 109 -13.40 -9.43 5.60
CA GLY A 109 -14.43 -10.13 6.38
C GLY A 109 -15.44 -10.90 5.52
N CYS A 110 -15.34 -10.86 4.20
CA CYS A 110 -16.21 -11.56 3.25
C CYS A 110 -15.40 -12.19 2.11
N LEU A 111 -16.06 -13.05 1.35
CA LEU A 111 -15.61 -13.48 0.03
C LEU A 111 -16.45 -12.78 -1.04
N ILE A 112 -15.79 -12.23 -2.05
CA ILE A 112 -16.44 -11.65 -3.22
C ILE A 112 -16.10 -12.53 -4.42
N ASP A 113 -17.13 -13.03 -5.08
CA ASP A 113 -16.99 -13.82 -6.29
C ASP A 113 -17.90 -13.25 -7.39
N ARG A 114 -17.29 -12.77 -8.48
CA ARG A 114 -18.00 -12.15 -9.62
C ARG A 114 -18.97 -11.04 -9.19
N GLY A 115 -18.52 -10.17 -8.28
CA GLY A 115 -19.32 -9.09 -7.70
C GLY A 115 -20.35 -9.52 -6.64
N LYS A 116 -20.49 -10.81 -6.33
CA LYS A 116 -21.39 -11.30 -5.29
C LYS A 116 -20.66 -11.45 -3.96
N ARG A 117 -21.16 -10.77 -2.93
CA ARG A 117 -20.63 -10.84 -1.57
C ARG A 117 -21.19 -12.04 -0.80
N HIS A 118 -20.30 -12.79 -0.17
CA HIS A 118 -20.56 -13.90 0.73
C HIS A 118 -19.97 -13.56 2.10
N VAL A 119 -20.84 -13.29 3.07
CA VAL A 119 -20.41 -12.92 4.43
C VAL A 119 -19.88 -14.15 5.16
N LEU A 120 -18.67 -14.03 5.73
CA LEU A 120 -18.05 -15.08 6.52
C LEU A 120 -18.50 -14.99 7.99
N PRO A 121 -18.82 -16.12 8.66
CA PRO A 121 -18.90 -16.16 10.12
C PRO A 121 -17.49 -16.01 10.71
N LEU A 122 -17.28 -14.95 11.49
CA LEU A 122 -15.96 -14.60 12.04
C LEU A 122 -15.90 -14.91 13.53
N HIS A 123 -14.73 -15.39 13.97
CA HIS A 123 -14.45 -15.78 15.33
C HIS A 123 -13.14 -15.14 15.82
N THR A 124 -13.12 -14.72 17.08
CA THR A 124 -11.91 -14.25 17.77
C THR A 124 -11.84 -14.82 19.16
N TRP A 125 -10.67 -14.71 19.80
CA TRP A 125 -10.42 -15.24 21.14
C TRP A 125 -11.10 -14.39 22.22
N ASP A 126 -11.81 -15.01 23.17
CA ASP A 126 -12.44 -14.28 24.30
C ASP A 126 -11.60 -14.30 25.58
N GLY A 127 -10.39 -14.88 25.54
CA GLY A 127 -9.56 -15.17 26.70
C GLY A 127 -9.51 -16.66 27.05
N SER A 128 -10.47 -17.45 26.58
CA SER A 128 -10.59 -18.88 26.89
C SER A 128 -10.89 -19.78 25.69
N ARG A 129 -11.62 -19.26 24.70
CA ARG A 129 -12.00 -19.99 23.48
C ARG A 129 -12.27 -19.01 22.34
N PHE A 130 -12.40 -19.54 21.14
CA PHE A 130 -12.91 -18.79 20.01
C PHE A 130 -14.43 -18.64 20.10
N VAL A 131 -14.91 -17.41 20.00
CA VAL A 131 -16.33 -17.08 19.99
C VAL A 131 -16.68 -16.33 18.73
N ARG A 132 -17.90 -16.59 18.22
CA ARG A 132 -18.42 -15.89 17.06
C ARG A 132 -18.62 -14.41 17.40
N ARG A 133 -18.19 -13.54 16.50
CA ARG A 133 -18.37 -12.09 16.59
C ARG A 133 -19.43 -11.63 15.60
N ASP A 134 -20.17 -10.59 15.99
CA ASP A 134 -20.96 -9.82 15.05
C ASP A 134 -20.05 -8.86 14.27
N ARG A 135 -20.65 -8.07 13.37
CA ARG A 135 -19.93 -7.15 12.48
C ARG A 135 -20.15 -5.69 12.85
N THR A 136 -20.47 -5.44 14.13
CA THR A 136 -20.70 -4.08 14.65
C THR A 136 -19.42 -3.25 14.67
N ALA A 137 -18.25 -3.90 14.74
CA ALA A 137 -16.95 -3.25 14.69
C ALA A 137 -15.96 -4.01 13.78
N PRO A 138 -15.01 -3.30 13.15
CA PRO A 138 -13.88 -3.91 12.45
C PRO A 138 -13.00 -4.75 13.37
N LEU A 139 -12.58 -5.94 12.92
CA LEU A 139 -11.68 -6.83 13.65
C LEU A 139 -10.31 -6.87 12.98
N PHE A 140 -9.23 -6.97 13.75
CA PHE A 140 -7.87 -7.12 13.23
C PHE A 140 -7.68 -8.46 12.54
N CYS A 141 -7.52 -8.46 11.22
CA CYS A 141 -7.51 -9.70 10.42
C CYS A 141 -6.53 -10.78 10.92
N PRO A 142 -5.32 -10.46 11.41
CA PRO A 142 -4.40 -11.47 11.98
C PRO A 142 -4.94 -12.26 13.18
N LEU A 143 -5.94 -11.74 13.89
CA LEU A 143 -6.56 -12.38 15.07
C LEU A 143 -7.90 -13.05 14.77
N VAL A 144 -8.32 -13.04 13.50
CA VAL A 144 -9.64 -13.54 13.10
C VAL A 144 -9.50 -14.92 12.48
N GLN A 145 -10.40 -15.82 12.88
CA GLN A 145 -10.66 -17.07 12.17
C GLN A 145 -12.04 -16.98 11.48
N ALA A 146 -12.14 -17.47 10.26
CA ALA A 146 -13.40 -17.66 9.56
C ALA A 146 -13.89 -19.10 9.73
N GLU A 147 -15.20 -19.28 9.85
CA GLU A 147 -15.81 -20.61 9.76
C GLU A 147 -16.06 -20.96 8.30
N VAL A 148 -15.40 -22.01 7.81
CA VAL A 148 -15.53 -22.54 6.44
C VAL A 148 -15.77 -24.04 6.55
N ASP A 149 -16.86 -24.53 5.95
CA ASP A 149 -17.24 -25.95 5.99
C ASP A 149 -17.27 -26.55 7.41
N GLY A 150 -17.69 -25.75 8.39
CA GLY A 150 -17.77 -26.14 9.82
C GLY A 150 -16.43 -26.15 10.55
N GLN A 151 -15.34 -25.68 9.95
CA GLN A 151 -14.02 -25.58 10.56
C GLN A 151 -13.56 -24.13 10.69
N LEU A 152 -12.82 -23.83 11.77
CA LEU A 152 -12.18 -22.53 11.94
C LEU A 152 -10.85 -22.50 11.19
N VAL A 153 -10.74 -21.57 10.25
CA VAL A 153 -9.54 -21.34 9.43
C VAL A 153 -9.06 -19.91 9.69
N PRO A 154 -7.76 -19.68 9.93
CA PRO A 154 -7.20 -18.33 9.98
C PRO A 154 -7.62 -17.50 8.77
N LEU A 155 -8.17 -16.31 9.00
CA LEU A 155 -8.65 -15.43 7.92
C LEU A 155 -7.52 -15.04 6.96
N VAL A 156 -6.31 -14.88 7.52
CA VAL A 156 -5.08 -14.66 6.75
C VAL A 156 -4.83 -15.81 5.78
N ASP A 157 -4.83 -17.06 6.25
CA ASP A 157 -4.57 -18.22 5.39
C ASP A 157 -5.63 -18.41 4.33
N LEU A 158 -6.91 -18.17 4.66
CA LEU A 158 -8.01 -18.24 3.70
C LEU A 158 -7.75 -17.31 2.50
N HIS A 159 -7.43 -16.03 2.75
CA HIS A 159 -7.15 -15.08 1.67
C HIS A 159 -5.82 -15.37 0.96
N LYS A 160 -4.79 -15.81 1.69
CA LYS A 160 -3.52 -16.22 1.08
C LYS A 160 -3.67 -17.36 0.09
N GLN A 161 -4.43 -18.40 0.46
CA GLN A 161 -4.69 -19.55 -0.40
C GLN A 161 -5.43 -19.14 -1.67
N ARG A 162 -6.44 -18.27 -1.53
CA ARG A 162 -7.19 -17.75 -2.67
C ARG A 162 -6.32 -16.89 -3.59
N MET A 163 -5.50 -15.99 -3.04
CA MET A 163 -4.54 -15.21 -3.82
C MET A 163 -3.50 -16.09 -4.53
N ALA A 164 -3.01 -17.14 -3.88
CA ALA A 164 -2.04 -18.08 -4.46
C ALA A 164 -2.61 -18.87 -5.66
N ALA A 165 -3.94 -19.04 -5.71
CA ALA A 165 -4.62 -19.71 -6.81
C ALA A 165 -4.81 -18.82 -8.05
N LEU A 166 -4.51 -17.51 -7.98
CA LEU A 166 -4.70 -16.57 -9.08
C LEU A 166 -3.56 -16.67 -10.10
N PRO A 167 -3.84 -17.07 -11.36
CA PRO A 167 -2.80 -17.23 -12.37
C PRO A 167 -2.21 -15.88 -12.78
N GLY A 168 -0.90 -15.85 -13.04
CA GLY A 168 -0.20 -14.68 -13.57
C GLY A 168 0.15 -13.61 -12.52
N TYR A 169 -0.31 -13.74 -11.28
CA TYR A 169 0.02 -12.83 -10.19
C TYR A 169 1.10 -13.42 -9.29
N ARG A 170 2.08 -12.58 -8.94
CA ARG A 170 3.14 -12.90 -7.97
C ARG A 170 2.88 -12.16 -6.66
N PHE A 171 1.96 -12.68 -5.86
CA PHE A 171 1.70 -12.14 -4.53
C PHE A 171 2.88 -12.35 -3.61
N ARG A 172 3.30 -11.25 -2.98
CA ARG A 172 4.27 -11.29 -1.88
C ARG A 172 3.67 -10.64 -0.65
N TYR A 173 4.07 -11.13 0.51
CA TYR A 173 3.56 -10.64 1.78
C TYR A 173 4.62 -9.79 2.44
N TRP A 174 4.26 -8.56 2.80
CA TRP A 174 5.19 -7.66 3.45
C TRP A 174 5.76 -8.24 4.75
N ALA A 175 4.93 -9.02 5.46
CA ALA A 175 5.31 -9.67 6.70
C ALA A 175 6.43 -10.69 6.49
N THR A 176 6.43 -11.41 5.37
CA THR A 176 7.53 -12.33 5.01
C THR A 176 8.84 -11.57 4.84
N VAL A 177 8.80 -10.42 4.17
CA VAL A 177 10.00 -9.57 4.00
C VAL A 177 10.59 -9.15 5.35
N LEU A 178 9.73 -8.87 6.34
CA LEU A 178 10.19 -8.57 7.69
C LEU A 178 10.73 -9.80 8.43
N THR A 179 10.02 -10.93 8.39
CA THR A 179 10.42 -12.13 9.14
C THR A 179 11.71 -12.74 8.60
N ASP A 180 11.95 -12.64 7.29
CA ASP A 180 13.21 -13.09 6.68
C ASP A 180 14.43 -12.32 7.22
N ARG A 181 14.20 -11.15 7.83
CA ARG A 181 15.22 -10.28 8.45
C ARG A 181 14.82 -9.89 9.88
N ALA A 182 14.15 -10.80 10.60
CA ALA A 182 13.53 -10.49 11.89
C ALA A 182 14.48 -9.86 12.91
N ASP A 183 15.71 -10.37 13.02
CA ASP A 183 16.72 -9.85 13.94
C ASP A 183 17.08 -8.40 13.62
N LEU A 184 17.37 -8.10 12.34
CA LEU A 184 17.67 -6.75 11.88
C LEU A 184 16.51 -5.80 12.15
N VAL A 185 15.28 -6.19 11.83
CA VAL A 185 14.08 -5.36 12.04
C VAL A 185 13.85 -5.11 13.53
N THR A 186 14.07 -6.14 14.37
CA THR A 186 13.97 -6.03 15.83
C THR A 186 15.03 -5.08 16.39
N ASP A 187 16.28 -5.18 15.93
CA ASP A 187 17.37 -4.30 16.35
C ASP A 187 17.10 -2.84 15.91
N MET A 188 16.63 -2.63 14.68
CA MET A 188 16.24 -1.31 14.19
C MET A 188 15.12 -0.69 15.04
N LEU A 189 14.06 -1.45 15.31
CA LEU A 189 12.95 -0.98 16.14
C LEU A 189 13.38 -0.74 17.59
N THR A 190 14.27 -1.56 18.13
CA THR A 190 14.86 -1.38 19.47
C THR A 190 15.57 -0.03 19.57
N LEU A 191 16.47 0.26 18.62
CA LEU A 191 17.16 1.56 18.57
C LEU A 191 16.17 2.71 18.48
N LEU A 192 15.18 2.61 17.59
CA LEU A 192 14.19 3.67 17.37
C LEU A 192 13.34 3.95 18.63
N LEU A 193 12.98 2.91 19.39
CA LEU A 193 12.24 3.06 20.65
C LEU A 193 13.08 3.75 21.73
N GLU A 194 14.37 3.42 21.82
CA GLU A 194 15.31 4.08 22.75
C GLU A 194 15.51 5.56 22.38
N GLN A 195 15.65 5.86 21.09
CA GLN A 195 15.73 7.23 20.58
C GLN A 195 14.42 8.00 20.84
N ALA A 196 13.27 7.37 20.65
CA ALA A 196 11.97 7.98 20.97
C ALA A 196 11.83 8.30 22.47
N ALA A 197 12.33 7.41 23.34
CA ALA A 197 12.36 7.64 24.79
C ALA A 197 13.24 8.84 25.14
N ALA A 198 14.45 8.94 24.56
CA ALA A 198 15.38 10.03 24.79
C ALA A 198 14.84 11.40 24.33
N GLN A 199 14.02 11.43 23.27
CA GLN A 199 13.36 12.66 22.81
C GLN A 199 12.24 13.15 23.75
N GLY A 200 11.67 12.26 24.57
CA GLY A 200 10.62 12.61 25.55
C GLY A 200 9.29 13.07 24.93
N ARG A 201 9.03 12.78 23.65
CA ARG A 201 7.81 13.20 22.93
C ARG A 201 6.98 11.99 22.55
N ASN A 202 5.70 11.95 22.99
CA ASN A 202 4.75 10.88 22.62
C ASN A 202 4.63 10.67 21.09
N GLN A 203 4.81 11.73 20.30
CA GLN A 203 4.76 11.67 18.84
C GLN A 203 5.82 10.74 18.25
N ALA A 204 7.03 10.67 18.83
CA ALA A 204 8.09 9.80 18.34
C ALA A 204 7.72 8.32 18.48
N PHE A 205 7.08 7.94 19.59
CA PHE A 205 6.53 6.58 19.73
C PHE A 205 5.39 6.31 18.75
N ALA A 206 4.47 7.26 18.57
CA ALA A 206 3.34 7.11 17.65
C ALA A 206 3.77 6.94 16.17
N GLU A 207 4.98 7.39 15.83
CA GLU A 207 5.60 7.18 14.52
C GLU A 207 6.16 5.77 14.34
N LEU A 208 6.34 5.00 15.41
CA LEU A 208 6.84 3.61 15.40
C LEU A 208 5.72 2.60 15.67
N ILE A 209 4.88 2.89 16.66
CA ILE A 209 3.76 2.07 17.12
C ILE A 209 2.56 3.02 17.31
N SER A 210 1.62 3.00 16.38
CA SER A 210 0.46 3.92 16.39
C SER A 210 -0.82 3.30 16.92
N GLN A 211 -0.86 1.97 16.97
CA GLN A 211 -2.01 1.18 17.36
C GLN A 211 -1.58 0.00 18.22
N ALA A 212 -2.51 -0.47 19.05
CA ALA A 212 -2.40 -1.71 19.76
C ALA A 212 -3.64 -2.55 19.50
N VAL A 213 -3.48 -3.86 19.61
CA VAL A 213 -4.53 -4.83 19.35
C VAL A 213 -4.72 -5.75 20.55
N ARG A 214 -5.98 -5.95 20.94
CA ARG A 214 -6.38 -6.94 21.95
C ARG A 214 -6.57 -8.31 21.31
N LEU A 215 -6.39 -9.38 22.07
CA LEU A 215 -6.53 -10.75 21.55
C LEU A 215 -7.95 -11.09 21.02
N ASP A 216 -8.95 -10.29 21.38
CA ASP A 216 -10.32 -10.35 20.84
C ASP A 216 -10.47 -9.71 19.45
N GLY A 217 -9.40 -9.14 18.89
CA GLY A 217 -9.38 -8.51 17.57
C GLY A 217 -9.65 -7.01 17.57
N GLU A 218 -9.94 -6.39 18.72
CA GLU A 218 -10.17 -4.94 18.79
C GLU A 218 -8.86 -4.15 18.60
N VAL A 219 -8.92 -3.12 17.76
CA VAL A 219 -7.78 -2.23 17.47
C VAL A 219 -8.09 -0.82 17.94
N ALA A 220 -7.20 -0.25 18.75
CA ALA A 220 -7.28 1.14 19.19
C ALA A 220 -5.96 1.87 18.94
N ARG A 221 -6.01 3.20 18.88
CA ARG A 221 -4.80 4.01 19.02
C ARG A 221 -4.22 3.77 20.40
N CYS A 222 -2.90 3.73 20.49
CA CYS A 222 -2.21 3.49 21.74
C CYS A 222 -1.20 4.59 22.05
N ARG A 223 -0.75 4.58 23.30
CA ARG A 223 0.35 5.38 23.83
C ARG A 223 1.41 4.44 24.39
N VAL A 224 2.64 4.65 23.95
CA VAL A 224 3.83 4.07 24.58
C VAL A 224 4.50 5.15 25.42
N ARG A 225 4.92 4.81 26.62
CA ARG A 225 5.71 5.69 27.49
C ARG A 225 6.83 4.90 28.18
N PRO A 226 8.01 5.50 28.42
CA PRO A 226 9.02 4.86 29.25
C PRO A 226 8.53 4.73 30.70
N GLU A 227 8.89 3.63 31.37
CA GLU A 227 8.58 3.38 32.78
C GLU A 227 9.72 2.59 33.43
N GLY A 228 10.48 3.26 34.32
CA GLY A 228 11.70 2.67 34.88
C GLY A 228 12.71 2.29 33.79
N ALA A 229 13.10 1.02 33.76
CA ALA A 229 13.97 0.46 32.71
C ALA A 229 13.19 -0.06 31.48
N GLY A 230 11.86 -0.09 31.56
CA GLY A 230 10.98 -0.67 30.54
C GLY A 230 10.07 0.36 29.85
N TYR A 231 9.03 -0.17 29.22
CA TYR A 231 8.07 0.58 28.42
C TYR A 231 6.66 0.12 28.74
N LEU A 232 5.75 1.07 28.89
CA LEU A 232 4.34 0.80 29.09
C LEU A 232 3.56 1.13 27.82
N LEU A 233 2.87 0.13 27.29
CA LEU A 233 1.88 0.24 26.21
C LEU A 233 0.50 0.22 26.86
N GLU A 234 -0.15 1.38 26.98
CA GLU A 234 -1.34 1.55 27.83
C GLU A 234 -1.11 1.04 29.26
N ASP A 235 -1.64 -0.14 29.60
CA ASP A 235 -1.49 -0.80 30.91
C ASP A 235 -0.56 -2.02 30.87
N GLN A 236 -0.01 -2.38 29.71
CA GLN A 236 0.88 -3.53 29.54
C GLN A 236 2.35 -3.11 29.60
N HIS A 237 3.08 -3.68 30.57
CA HIS A 237 4.51 -3.42 30.76
C HIS A 237 5.37 -4.39 29.93
N TYR A 238 6.38 -3.84 29.28
CA TYR A 238 7.44 -4.53 28.55
C TYR A 238 8.79 -4.17 29.20
N PRO A 239 9.60 -5.16 29.61
CA PRO A 239 10.80 -4.91 30.43
C PRO A 239 11.94 -4.16 29.72
N SER A 240 11.92 -4.06 28.39
CA SER A 240 12.94 -3.36 27.60
C SER A 240 12.41 -2.95 26.23
N ALA A 241 13.16 -2.10 25.52
CA ALA A 241 12.85 -1.70 24.14
C ALA A 241 12.83 -2.92 23.21
N ARG A 242 13.79 -3.83 23.40
CA ARG A 242 13.87 -5.09 22.65
C ARG A 242 12.66 -5.98 22.88
N SER A 243 12.21 -6.11 24.13
CA SER A 243 11.00 -6.90 24.43
C SER A 243 9.75 -6.31 23.78
N LEU A 244 9.63 -4.97 23.74
CA LEU A 244 8.54 -4.31 23.01
C LEU A 244 8.66 -4.50 21.49
N ALA A 245 9.87 -4.45 20.94
CA ALA A 245 10.13 -4.69 19.52
C ALA A 245 9.81 -6.14 19.11
N GLU A 246 10.21 -7.12 19.92
CA GLU A 246 9.87 -8.54 19.75
C GLU A 246 8.34 -8.74 19.79
N ALA A 247 7.63 -8.03 20.67
CA ALA A 247 6.16 -8.08 20.71
C ALA A 247 5.51 -7.48 19.45
N VAL A 248 6.11 -6.46 18.82
CA VAL A 248 5.66 -6.01 17.49
C VAL A 248 5.86 -7.13 16.48
N MET A 249 7.00 -7.81 16.50
CA MET A 249 7.27 -8.93 15.59
C MET A 249 6.35 -10.13 15.79
N VAL A 250 5.79 -10.34 17.00
CA VAL A 250 4.73 -11.34 17.22
C VAL A 250 3.50 -11.06 16.34
N THR A 251 3.08 -9.79 16.21
CA THR A 251 1.95 -9.45 15.31
C THR A 251 2.30 -9.67 13.84
N VAL A 252 3.54 -9.42 13.45
CA VAL A 252 4.04 -9.74 12.10
C VAL A 252 4.04 -11.25 11.86
N GLN A 253 4.43 -12.05 12.85
CA GLN A 253 4.44 -13.51 12.75
C GLN A 253 3.04 -14.09 12.57
N ALA A 254 2.02 -13.48 13.20
CA ALA A 254 0.61 -13.84 12.99
C ALA A 254 0.16 -13.76 11.52
N LEU A 255 0.88 -12.97 10.70
CA LEU A 255 0.65 -12.89 9.26
C LEU A 255 1.42 -13.93 8.45
N VAL A 256 2.50 -14.51 8.98
CA VAL A 256 3.36 -15.45 8.24
C VAL A 256 2.98 -16.88 8.57
N ASP A 257 2.83 -17.20 9.86
CA ASP A 257 2.42 -18.50 10.37
C ASP A 257 1.24 -18.33 11.36
N PRO A 258 0.00 -18.17 10.85
CA PRO A 258 -1.16 -17.95 11.69
C PRO A 258 -1.45 -19.14 12.61
N ALA A 259 -1.20 -20.37 12.16
CA ALA A 259 -1.44 -21.58 12.93
C ALA A 259 -0.58 -21.63 14.21
N ALA A 260 0.74 -21.40 14.08
CA ALA A 260 1.63 -21.34 15.23
C ALA A 260 1.29 -20.16 16.16
N PHE A 261 0.88 -19.02 15.60
CA PHE A 261 0.42 -17.88 16.38
C PHE A 261 -0.83 -18.23 17.22
N PHE A 262 -1.87 -18.81 16.60
CA PHE A 262 -3.11 -19.17 17.31
C PHE A 262 -2.89 -20.24 18.38
N ALA A 263 -1.96 -21.18 18.17
CA ALA A 263 -1.59 -22.18 19.17
C ALA A 263 -0.99 -21.58 20.46
N ARG A 264 -0.39 -20.39 20.36
CA ARG A 264 0.28 -19.69 21.47
C ARG A 264 -0.56 -18.58 22.10
N LEU A 265 -1.77 -18.30 21.60
CA LEU A 265 -2.63 -17.23 22.11
C LEU A 265 -2.76 -17.18 23.65
N PRO A 266 -2.94 -18.30 24.37
CA PRO A 266 -3.05 -18.28 25.83
C PRO A 266 -1.81 -17.77 26.56
N GLU A 267 -0.64 -17.79 25.91
CA GLU A 267 0.65 -17.36 26.46
C GLU A 267 0.97 -15.89 26.14
N LEU A 268 0.23 -15.28 25.21
CA LEU A 268 0.49 -13.92 24.75
C LEU A 268 -0.05 -12.88 25.74
N PRO A 269 0.58 -11.69 25.81
CA PRO A 269 0.01 -10.59 26.57
C PRO A 269 -1.36 -10.19 25.98
N PRO A 270 -2.28 -9.66 26.81
CA PRO A 270 -3.63 -9.30 26.38
C PRO A 270 -3.67 -8.16 25.35
N LEU A 271 -2.58 -7.40 25.24
CA LEU A 271 -2.44 -6.25 24.36
C LEU A 271 -1.10 -6.30 23.62
N LEU A 272 -1.15 -6.35 22.29
CA LEU A 272 0.02 -6.42 21.41
C LEU A 272 0.20 -5.11 20.63
N PRO A 273 1.44 -4.60 20.50
CA PRO A 273 1.72 -3.40 19.70
C PRO A 273 1.68 -3.71 18.19
N VAL A 274 1.19 -2.75 17.39
CA VAL A 274 1.14 -2.85 15.93
C VAL A 274 2.07 -1.80 15.32
N MET A 275 2.93 -2.25 14.40
CA MET A 275 3.85 -1.36 13.69
C MET A 275 3.09 -0.26 12.93
N SER A 276 3.60 0.96 13.00
CA SER A 276 3.00 2.08 12.27
C SER A 276 3.20 1.95 10.76
N LEU A 277 2.33 2.64 10.00
CA LEU A 277 2.47 2.77 8.56
C LEU A 277 3.72 3.58 8.18
N GLN A 278 4.13 4.56 8.99
CA GLN A 278 5.34 5.36 8.74
C GLN A 278 6.59 4.50 8.75
N LEU A 279 6.77 3.67 9.79
CA LEU A 279 7.88 2.75 9.88
C LEU A 279 7.83 1.72 8.75
N THR A 280 6.64 1.18 8.47
CA THR A 280 6.42 0.25 7.35
C THR A 280 6.90 0.83 6.01
N ASN A 281 6.60 2.11 5.72
CA ASN A 281 7.03 2.75 4.46
C ASN A 281 8.57 2.85 4.35
N ILE A 282 9.27 3.12 5.45
CA ILE A 282 10.74 3.14 5.46
C ILE A 282 11.29 1.74 5.22
N LEU A 283 10.72 0.73 5.89
CA LEU A 283 11.16 -0.65 5.75
C LEU A 283 10.95 -1.21 4.34
N PHE A 284 9.94 -0.76 3.59
CA PHE A 284 9.82 -1.14 2.16
C PHE A 284 11.07 -0.78 1.35
N ALA A 285 11.62 0.41 1.58
CA ALA A 285 12.80 0.89 0.88
C ALA A 285 14.06 0.19 1.40
N LEU A 286 14.28 0.20 2.71
CA LEU A 286 15.50 -0.36 3.33
C LEU A 286 15.61 -1.88 3.14
N LEU A 287 14.48 -2.58 3.06
CA LEU A 287 14.47 -4.03 2.85
C LEU A 287 14.39 -4.44 1.38
N ASP A 288 14.63 -3.50 0.47
CA ASP A 288 14.80 -3.75 -0.95
C ASP A 288 13.58 -4.37 -1.65
N THR A 289 12.37 -3.96 -1.25
CA THR A 289 11.13 -4.51 -1.84
C THR A 289 10.92 -4.15 -3.32
N HIS A 290 11.78 -3.33 -3.92
CA HIS A 290 11.73 -2.95 -5.33
C HIS A 290 12.59 -3.84 -6.23
N HIS A 291 13.35 -4.79 -5.66
CA HIS A 291 14.05 -5.85 -6.37
C HIS A 291 13.63 -7.24 -5.84
N PRO A 292 12.33 -7.61 -5.96
CA PRO A 292 11.78 -8.79 -5.28
C PRO A 292 12.43 -10.11 -5.70
N ASP A 293 12.85 -10.24 -6.96
CA ASP A 293 13.37 -11.49 -7.53
C ASP A 293 14.90 -11.59 -7.45
N VAL A 294 15.57 -10.59 -6.85
CA VAL A 294 17.01 -10.58 -6.65
C VAL A 294 17.32 -11.05 -5.23
N PRO A 295 18.33 -11.93 -5.03
CA PRO A 295 18.80 -12.26 -3.69
C PRO A 295 19.22 -10.98 -2.93
N PRO A 296 19.00 -10.91 -1.60
CA PRO A 296 19.43 -9.76 -0.81
C PRO A 296 20.91 -9.45 -1.04
N GLY A 297 21.18 -8.24 -1.55
CA GLY A 297 22.53 -7.70 -1.74
C GLY A 297 22.85 -6.57 -0.75
N PRO A 298 24.06 -6.00 -0.82
CA PRO A 298 24.34 -4.75 -0.15
C PRO A 298 23.39 -3.65 -0.67
N PRO A 299 23.00 -2.68 0.17
CA PRO A 299 22.12 -1.60 -0.26
C PRO A 299 22.78 -0.76 -1.37
N GLU A 300 21.96 -0.20 -2.26
CA GLU A 300 22.39 0.70 -3.33
C GLU A 300 23.21 1.87 -2.76
N GLN A 301 24.22 2.30 -3.52
CA GLN A 301 25.15 3.37 -3.15
C GLN A 301 25.12 4.49 -4.19
N PRO A 302 25.24 5.76 -3.76
CA PRO A 302 25.42 6.22 -2.36
C PRO A 302 24.11 6.27 -1.54
N PHE A 303 22.96 6.03 -2.17
CA PHE A 303 21.65 6.00 -1.53
C PHE A 303 20.74 5.02 -2.28
N ILE A 304 19.62 4.64 -1.65
CA ILE A 304 18.61 3.73 -2.23
C ILE A 304 17.58 4.51 -3.03
N THR A 305 17.28 4.04 -4.24
CA THR A 305 16.19 4.54 -5.07
C THR A 305 15.00 3.60 -5.07
N HIS A 306 14.07 3.85 -4.15
CA HIS A 306 12.87 3.03 -4.03
C HIS A 306 11.72 3.58 -4.88
N LEU A 307 11.38 2.88 -5.96
CA LEU A 307 10.16 3.13 -6.73
C LEU A 307 8.98 2.40 -6.08
N HIS A 308 7.82 3.05 -5.99
CA HIS A 308 6.63 2.49 -5.35
C HIS A 308 5.34 2.89 -6.06
N TRP A 309 4.53 1.92 -6.47
CA TRP A 309 3.18 2.18 -7.00
C TRP A 309 2.19 2.44 -5.86
N GLY A 310 1.96 3.71 -5.56
CA GLY A 310 1.05 4.14 -4.51
C GLY A 310 -0.41 4.12 -4.97
N ALA A 311 -1.30 3.65 -4.11
CA ALA A 311 -2.75 3.70 -4.32
C ALA A 311 -3.35 5.10 -4.03
N ARG A 312 -4.68 5.23 -4.17
CA ARG A 312 -5.47 6.47 -3.96
C ARG A 312 -5.11 7.27 -2.71
N ALA A 313 -5.00 6.62 -1.55
CA ALA A 313 -4.68 7.32 -0.31
C ALA A 313 -3.21 7.74 -0.22
N MET A 314 -2.30 6.88 -0.70
CA MET A 314 -0.85 7.05 -0.57
C MET A 314 -0.31 8.11 -1.52
N ALA A 315 -0.59 7.95 -2.82
CA ALA A 315 -0.16 8.87 -3.87
C ALA A 315 -1.18 9.97 -4.12
N GLY A 316 -2.47 9.66 -4.10
CA GLY A 316 -3.46 10.61 -4.62
C GLY A 316 -3.29 10.90 -6.12
N CYS A 317 -4.01 11.90 -6.61
CA CYS A 317 -3.92 12.42 -7.97
C CYS A 317 -3.85 13.96 -7.91
N PRO A 318 -2.66 14.55 -7.93
CA PRO A 318 -2.50 16.01 -8.03
C PRO A 318 -3.17 16.56 -9.32
N PRO A 319 -3.66 17.80 -9.32
CA PRO A 319 -3.56 18.79 -8.24
C PRO A 319 -4.60 18.64 -7.13
N ARG A 320 -5.65 17.82 -7.32
CA ARG A 320 -6.77 17.69 -6.38
C ARG A 320 -6.36 16.99 -5.07
N ARG A 321 -5.54 15.95 -5.14
CA ARG A 321 -5.09 15.17 -3.97
C ARG A 321 -3.62 14.79 -4.07
N ASN A 322 -2.80 15.25 -3.13
CA ASN A 322 -1.33 15.01 -3.12
C ASN A 322 -0.89 13.75 -2.36
N GLY A 323 -1.82 12.89 -1.94
CA GLY A 323 -1.51 11.73 -1.11
C GLY A 323 -1.06 12.10 0.31
N TYR A 324 -0.64 11.12 1.10
CA TYR A 324 -0.12 11.36 2.47
C TYR A 324 1.41 11.37 2.55
N LEU A 325 2.12 10.71 1.62
CA LEU A 325 3.55 10.43 1.78
C LEU A 325 4.43 11.67 1.60
N THR A 326 4.00 12.61 0.76
CA THR A 326 4.74 13.85 0.45
C THR A 326 4.36 15.03 1.34
N ARG A 327 3.43 14.84 2.28
CA ARG A 327 3.04 15.89 3.24
C ARG A 327 4.21 16.22 4.15
N ARG A 328 4.47 17.52 4.37
CA ARG A 328 5.61 18.00 5.17
C ARG A 328 5.71 17.34 6.55
N SER A 329 4.59 17.10 7.23
CA SER A 329 4.56 16.40 8.52
C SER A 329 5.03 14.95 8.38
N THR A 330 4.52 14.21 7.39
CA THR A 330 4.94 12.84 7.08
C THR A 330 6.42 12.77 6.75
N VAL A 331 6.92 13.66 5.89
CA VAL A 331 8.34 13.69 5.50
C VAL A 331 9.25 13.90 6.72
N ARG A 332 8.84 14.77 7.65
CA ARG A 332 9.57 14.97 8.90
C ARG A 332 9.62 13.70 9.75
N SER A 333 8.49 12.99 9.89
CA SER A 333 8.43 11.72 10.62
C SER A 333 9.28 10.64 9.95
N LEU A 334 9.23 10.53 8.61
CA LEU A 334 10.03 9.56 7.85
C LEU A 334 11.53 9.83 7.98
N ARG A 335 11.96 11.10 8.00
CA ARG A 335 13.35 11.47 8.32
C ARG A 335 13.72 11.12 9.75
N ALA A 336 12.87 11.43 10.73
CA ALA A 336 13.13 11.10 12.14
C ALA A 336 13.32 9.58 12.37
N ILE A 337 12.70 8.75 11.53
CA ILE A 337 12.92 7.30 11.51
C ILE A 337 14.21 6.95 10.74
N THR A 338 14.43 7.52 9.56
CA THR A 338 15.55 7.12 8.68
C THR A 338 16.91 7.60 9.17
N ASP A 339 16.97 8.80 9.78
CA ASP A 339 18.19 9.44 10.30
C ASP A 339 18.99 8.49 11.22
N PRO A 340 18.45 8.00 12.35
CA PRO A 340 19.20 7.11 13.24
C PRO A 340 19.53 5.76 12.60
N LEU A 341 18.69 5.26 11.67
CA LEU A 341 18.95 3.98 11.01
C LEU A 341 20.17 4.05 10.10
N VAL A 342 20.27 5.11 9.29
CA VAL A 342 21.42 5.31 8.38
C VAL A 342 22.72 5.49 9.14
N GLU A 343 22.68 6.11 10.32
CA GLU A 343 23.85 6.30 11.16
C GLU A 343 24.35 4.99 11.79
N HIS A 344 23.43 4.09 12.19
CA HIS A 344 23.77 2.94 13.05
C HIS A 344 23.77 1.58 12.34
N PHE A 345 23.20 1.46 11.14
CA PHE A 345 23.09 0.18 10.43
C PHE A 345 23.75 0.21 9.07
N GLU A 346 24.70 -0.71 8.83
CA GLU A 346 25.31 -0.88 7.52
C GLU A 346 24.31 -1.26 6.43
N ALA A 347 23.21 -1.91 6.81
CA ALA A 347 22.10 -2.27 5.93
C ALA A 347 21.19 -1.08 5.56
N ALA A 348 21.34 0.08 6.21
CA ALA A 348 20.54 1.27 5.95
C ALA A 348 21.34 2.32 5.16
N ARG A 349 20.67 3.00 4.22
CA ARG A 349 21.21 4.10 3.43
C ARG A 349 20.16 5.20 3.30
N PRO A 350 20.56 6.44 2.97
CA PRO A 350 19.62 7.48 2.57
C PRO A 350 18.67 6.96 1.47
N VAL A 351 17.44 7.46 1.42
CA VAL A 351 16.40 6.95 0.52
C VAL A 351 15.80 8.08 -0.33
N ALA A 352 15.86 7.91 -1.65
CA ALA A 352 14.99 8.57 -2.60
C ALA A 352 13.73 7.70 -2.81
N PHE A 353 12.60 8.12 -2.24
CA PHE A 353 11.33 7.38 -2.35
C PHE A 353 10.50 7.95 -3.50
N VAL A 354 10.53 7.31 -4.67
CA VAL A 354 9.79 7.73 -5.87
C VAL A 354 8.38 7.12 -5.85
N LEU A 355 7.40 7.96 -5.54
CA LEU A 355 6.00 7.59 -5.49
C LEU A 355 5.34 7.72 -6.87
N LEU A 356 4.88 6.58 -7.39
CA LEU A 356 4.24 6.43 -8.69
C LEU A 356 2.72 6.33 -8.48
N PRO A 357 1.91 7.27 -9.01
CA PRO A 357 0.47 7.24 -8.82
C PRO A 357 -0.17 6.17 -9.72
N ALA A 358 -0.51 5.02 -9.16
CA ALA A 358 -1.09 3.90 -9.93
C ALA A 358 -2.45 4.27 -10.55
N GLN A 359 -3.16 5.23 -9.97
CA GLN A 359 -4.48 5.68 -10.39
C GLN A 359 -4.51 6.25 -11.81
N THR A 360 -3.38 6.66 -12.38
CA THR A 360 -3.34 7.08 -13.79
C THR A 360 -3.84 5.97 -14.72
N PHE A 361 -3.65 4.70 -14.34
CA PHE A 361 -4.18 3.54 -15.06
C PHE A 361 -5.70 3.35 -14.92
N MET A 362 -6.40 4.13 -14.10
CA MET A 362 -7.87 4.17 -14.16
C MET A 362 -8.37 4.68 -15.52
N LEU A 363 -7.52 5.46 -16.22
CA LEU A 363 -7.73 5.91 -17.60
C LEU A 363 -7.39 4.82 -18.64
N CYS A 364 -7.11 3.58 -18.24
CA CYS A 364 -6.96 2.43 -19.14
C CYS A 364 -8.24 1.58 -19.08
N PRO A 365 -9.21 1.80 -19.98
CA PRO A 365 -10.50 1.12 -19.95
C PRO A 365 -10.35 -0.39 -20.21
N PRO A 366 -11.36 -1.21 -19.85
CA PRO A 366 -11.32 -2.64 -20.12
C PRO A 366 -11.38 -2.91 -21.64
N SER A 367 -10.74 -3.98 -22.09
CA SER A 367 -10.74 -4.44 -23.48
C SER A 367 -12.14 -4.71 -24.06
N THR A 368 -13.13 -4.91 -23.20
CA THR A 368 -14.54 -5.11 -23.57
C THR A 368 -15.26 -3.81 -23.93
N SER A 369 -14.64 -2.64 -23.76
CA SER A 369 -15.22 -1.32 -24.03
C SER A 369 -14.45 -0.53 -25.09
N PRO A 370 -14.45 -0.94 -26.37
CA PRO A 370 -13.68 -0.28 -27.44
C PRO A 370 -14.02 1.21 -27.63
N ARG A 371 -15.29 1.59 -27.44
CA ARG A 371 -15.70 3.01 -27.51
C ARG A 371 -14.99 3.87 -26.44
N ASP A 372 -14.79 3.34 -25.24
CA ASP A 372 -14.10 4.06 -24.17
C ASP A 372 -12.63 4.27 -24.51
N ILE A 373 -11.99 3.29 -25.18
CA ILE A 373 -10.61 3.37 -25.67
C ILE A 373 -10.48 4.53 -26.66
N ASP A 374 -11.37 4.62 -27.65
CA ASP A 374 -11.33 5.68 -28.67
C ASP A 374 -11.59 7.07 -28.07
N LEU A 375 -12.58 7.19 -27.18
CA LEU A 375 -12.89 8.45 -26.50
C LEU A 375 -11.72 8.96 -25.64
N LEU A 376 -11.07 8.08 -24.89
CA LEU A 376 -9.88 8.45 -24.11
C LEU A 376 -8.70 8.79 -25.02
N GLY A 377 -8.57 8.13 -26.17
CA GLY A 377 -7.59 8.49 -27.20
C GLY A 377 -7.74 9.93 -27.72
N ASP A 378 -8.98 10.40 -27.96
CA ASP A 378 -9.24 11.81 -28.31
C ASP A 378 -8.86 12.76 -27.18
N LEU A 379 -9.26 12.44 -25.94
CA LEU A 379 -8.88 13.24 -24.78
C LEU A 379 -7.36 13.35 -24.66
N PHE A 380 -6.63 12.24 -24.77
CA PHE A 380 -5.17 12.24 -24.63
C PHE A 380 -4.47 13.00 -25.75
N ALA A 381 -5.04 12.99 -26.97
CA ALA A 381 -4.56 13.81 -28.07
C ALA A 381 -4.60 15.31 -27.73
N ARG A 382 -5.69 15.75 -27.08
CA ARG A 382 -5.85 17.14 -26.63
C ARG A 382 -4.95 17.47 -25.46
N LEU A 383 -4.83 16.57 -24.48
CA LEU A 383 -3.95 16.78 -23.32
C LEU A 383 -2.49 16.92 -23.74
N ARG A 384 -2.01 16.11 -24.68
CA ARG A 384 -0.65 16.22 -25.21
C ARG A 384 -0.42 17.57 -25.91
N ALA A 385 -1.45 18.12 -26.55
CA ALA A 385 -1.38 19.43 -27.21
C ALA A 385 -1.47 20.62 -26.24
N ALA A 386 -1.92 20.39 -25.00
CA ALA A 386 -2.02 21.41 -23.96
C ALA A 386 -0.77 21.41 -23.06
N ASP A 387 -0.51 22.55 -22.42
CA ASP A 387 0.49 22.62 -21.36
C ASP A 387 0.09 21.68 -20.20
N PRO A 388 1.06 20.98 -19.56
CA PRO A 388 0.77 20.08 -18.44
C PRO A 388 -0.03 20.71 -17.30
N GLU A 389 0.17 22.00 -17.04
CA GLU A 389 -0.60 22.76 -16.03
C GLU A 389 -2.06 22.98 -16.42
N ALA A 390 -2.35 23.08 -17.74
CA ALA A 390 -3.70 23.24 -18.27
C ALA A 390 -4.46 21.92 -18.41
N ALA A 391 -3.84 20.77 -18.11
CA ALA A 391 -4.42 19.44 -18.32
C ALA A 391 -5.73 19.21 -17.54
N HIS A 392 -5.82 19.72 -16.30
CA HIS A 392 -7.03 19.60 -15.47
C HIS A 392 -8.22 20.30 -16.13
N GLY A 393 -8.07 21.61 -16.41
CA GLY A 393 -9.14 22.41 -17.05
C GLY A 393 -9.46 21.95 -18.47
N THR A 394 -8.47 21.43 -19.20
CA THR A 394 -8.70 20.82 -20.52
C THR A 394 -9.54 19.56 -20.42
N THR A 395 -9.29 18.72 -19.41
CA THR A 395 -10.10 17.52 -19.16
C THR A 395 -11.52 17.89 -18.76
N LEU A 396 -11.72 18.85 -17.85
CA LEU A 396 -13.05 19.30 -17.43
C LEU A 396 -13.90 19.78 -18.62
N ARG A 397 -13.37 20.70 -19.43
CA ARG A 397 -14.09 21.20 -20.63
C ARG A 397 -14.40 20.09 -21.63
N TRP A 398 -13.51 19.10 -21.75
CA TRP A 398 -13.76 17.97 -22.64
C TRP A 398 -14.87 17.06 -22.09
N LEU A 399 -14.89 16.83 -20.77
CA LEU A 399 -15.90 16.02 -20.09
C LEU A 399 -17.31 16.63 -20.18
N GLU A 400 -17.46 17.96 -20.16
CA GLU A 400 -18.75 18.64 -20.33
C GLU A 400 -19.55 18.16 -21.56
N GLY A 401 -18.85 17.81 -22.65
CA GLY A 401 -19.48 17.31 -23.88
C GLY A 401 -19.45 15.78 -24.06
N ASN A 402 -18.65 15.05 -23.27
CA ASN A 402 -18.32 13.65 -23.56
C ASN A 402 -18.56 12.68 -22.38
N ALA A 403 -18.81 13.15 -21.16
CA ALA A 403 -18.92 12.30 -19.98
C ALA A 403 -19.96 11.18 -20.13
N GLU A 404 -21.15 11.50 -20.64
CA GLU A 404 -22.24 10.53 -20.87
C GLU A 404 -21.98 9.58 -22.04
N SER A 405 -20.93 9.82 -22.84
CA SER A 405 -20.55 8.90 -23.92
C SER A 405 -19.73 7.70 -23.45
N PHE A 406 -19.21 7.73 -22.22
CA PHE A 406 -18.50 6.62 -21.63
C PHE A 406 -19.43 5.51 -21.13
N SER A 407 -18.93 4.28 -21.15
CA SER A 407 -19.66 3.15 -20.56
C SER A 407 -19.95 3.41 -19.07
N PRO A 408 -21.06 2.87 -18.53
CA PRO A 408 -21.34 2.92 -17.09
C PRO A 408 -20.20 2.38 -16.24
N TYR A 409 -19.49 1.38 -16.75
CA TYR A 409 -18.36 0.77 -16.05
C TYR A 409 -17.19 1.75 -15.88
N LEU A 410 -16.76 2.40 -16.97
CA LEU A 410 -15.66 3.38 -16.89
C LEU A 410 -16.05 4.56 -15.99
N ARG A 411 -17.29 5.06 -16.11
CA ARG A 411 -17.78 6.15 -15.24
C ARG A 411 -17.73 5.75 -13.76
N GLY A 412 -18.20 4.55 -13.44
CA GLY A 412 -18.20 4.01 -12.08
C GLY A 412 -16.80 3.84 -11.47
N ARG A 413 -15.72 3.79 -12.27
CA ARG A 413 -14.35 3.73 -11.73
C ARG A 413 -13.96 4.99 -10.95
N PHE A 414 -14.55 6.14 -11.27
CA PHE A 414 -14.18 7.43 -10.69
C PHE A 414 -15.11 7.87 -9.55
N ALA A 415 -16.23 7.16 -9.34
CA ALA A 415 -17.19 7.42 -8.28
C ALA A 415 -16.54 7.36 -6.88
N GLY A 416 -17.11 8.11 -5.94
CA GLY A 416 -16.84 7.97 -4.51
C GLY A 416 -17.17 6.57 -4.00
N GLY A 417 -16.29 6.02 -3.14
CA GLY A 417 -16.31 4.62 -2.75
C GLY A 417 -15.23 3.85 -3.51
N SER A 418 -14.30 3.25 -2.76
CA SER A 418 -13.09 2.64 -3.32
C SER A 418 -13.03 1.20 -2.87
N GLY A 419 -13.34 0.27 -3.76
CA GLY A 419 -13.24 -1.15 -3.41
C GLY A 419 -13.65 -2.07 -4.51
N VAL A 420 -13.48 -3.36 -4.25
CA VAL A 420 -14.01 -4.42 -5.10
C VAL A 420 -15.54 -4.33 -5.09
N PRO A 421 -16.19 -4.22 -6.27
CA PRO A 421 -17.64 -4.17 -6.36
C PRO A 421 -18.28 -5.40 -5.72
N ALA A 422 -19.32 -5.16 -4.92
CA ALA A 422 -20.07 -6.18 -4.18
C ALA A 422 -21.59 -6.04 -4.43
N ASP A 423 -21.96 -5.53 -5.59
CA ASP A 423 -23.32 -5.14 -5.98
C ASP A 423 -24.13 -6.28 -6.61
N GLY A 424 -23.55 -7.49 -6.72
CA GLY A 424 -24.16 -8.64 -7.38
C GLY A 424 -24.16 -8.56 -8.91
N THR A 425 -23.62 -7.49 -9.51
CA THR A 425 -23.55 -7.35 -10.96
C THR A 425 -22.42 -8.21 -11.50
N VAL A 426 -22.77 -9.22 -12.30
CA VAL A 426 -21.79 -10.07 -12.97
C VAL A 426 -21.08 -9.27 -14.05
N ARG A 427 -19.75 -9.28 -13.99
CA ARG A 427 -18.87 -8.64 -14.96
C ARG A 427 -17.95 -9.67 -15.60
N GLU A 428 -17.78 -9.58 -16.90
CA GLU A 428 -16.85 -10.43 -17.63
C GLU A 428 -15.40 -9.98 -17.36
N PRO A 429 -14.45 -10.93 -17.27
CA PRO A 429 -13.03 -10.58 -17.17
C PRO A 429 -12.60 -9.72 -18.36
N ALA A 430 -11.74 -8.75 -18.10
CA ALA A 430 -11.21 -7.87 -19.13
C ALA A 430 -9.78 -7.45 -18.78
N VAL A 431 -8.97 -7.19 -19.81
CA VAL A 431 -7.63 -6.62 -19.62
C VAL A 431 -7.71 -5.10 -19.76
N PRO A 432 -7.04 -4.32 -18.90
CA PRO A 432 -6.88 -2.89 -19.14
C PRO A 432 -6.13 -2.65 -20.45
N VAL A 433 -6.63 -1.76 -21.29
CA VAL A 433 -6.00 -1.39 -22.56
C VAL A 433 -5.48 0.04 -22.43
N GLU A 434 -4.21 0.26 -22.77
CA GLU A 434 -3.63 1.61 -22.90
C GLU A 434 -4.22 2.29 -24.15
N PRO A 435 -5.02 3.37 -24.01
CA PRO A 435 -5.51 4.09 -25.18
C PRO A 435 -4.36 4.74 -25.97
N HIS A 436 -4.59 5.01 -27.25
CA HIS A 436 -3.61 5.70 -28.08
C HIS A 436 -3.14 7.01 -27.41
N ARG A 437 -1.82 7.21 -27.36
CA ARG A 437 -1.12 8.33 -26.69
C ARG A 437 -1.07 8.29 -25.16
N PHE A 438 -1.62 7.28 -24.48
CA PHE A 438 -1.50 7.15 -23.02
C PHE A 438 -0.06 7.23 -22.53
N ARG A 439 0.84 6.43 -23.12
CA ARG A 439 2.29 6.44 -22.81
C ARG A 439 2.97 7.77 -23.07
N ALA A 440 2.41 8.62 -23.95
CA ALA A 440 2.96 9.92 -24.28
C ALA A 440 2.54 11.02 -23.30
N LEU A 441 1.54 10.78 -22.45
CA LEU A 441 1.18 11.69 -21.37
C LEU A 441 2.28 11.70 -20.30
N THR A 442 2.45 12.85 -19.68
CA THR A 442 3.20 12.92 -18.42
C THR A 442 2.35 12.41 -17.26
N PHE A 443 3.00 11.95 -16.19
CA PHE A 443 2.31 11.62 -14.94
C PHE A 443 1.52 12.82 -14.39
N ARG A 444 2.03 14.06 -14.53
CA ARG A 444 1.28 15.27 -14.18
C ARG A 444 -0.02 15.39 -14.99
N GLN A 445 0.03 15.22 -16.30
CA GLN A 445 -1.15 15.30 -17.17
C GLN A 445 -2.17 14.20 -16.85
N ALA A 446 -1.72 12.95 -16.66
CA ALA A 446 -2.60 11.84 -16.36
C ALA A 446 -3.25 11.96 -14.97
N CYS A 447 -2.49 12.40 -13.95
CA CYS A 447 -3.06 12.70 -12.63
C CYS A 447 -4.10 13.82 -12.70
N ALA A 448 -3.81 14.89 -13.44
CA ALA A 448 -4.74 15.99 -13.62
C ALA A 448 -6.02 15.54 -14.35
N ALA A 449 -5.91 14.63 -15.32
CA ALA A 449 -7.06 14.02 -15.97
C ALA A 449 -7.88 13.18 -14.98
N VAL A 450 -7.26 12.24 -14.24
CA VAL A 450 -7.97 11.45 -13.21
C VAL A 450 -8.68 12.37 -12.21
N ALA A 451 -8.02 13.42 -11.73
CA ALA A 451 -8.61 14.38 -10.80
C ALA A 451 -9.86 15.06 -11.36
N ALA A 452 -9.88 15.40 -12.66
CA ALA A 452 -11.04 15.97 -13.33
C ALA A 452 -12.17 14.94 -13.52
N PHE A 453 -11.86 13.68 -13.84
CA PHE A 453 -12.88 12.62 -13.88
C PHE A 453 -13.53 12.40 -12.51
N GLU A 454 -12.72 12.37 -11.44
CA GLU A 454 -13.21 12.27 -10.06
C GLU A 454 -13.99 13.52 -9.60
N GLU A 455 -13.84 14.65 -10.28
CA GLU A 455 -14.63 15.86 -10.00
C GLU A 455 -16.00 15.81 -10.65
N VAL A 456 -16.07 15.31 -11.88
CA VAL A 456 -17.31 15.27 -12.68
C VAL A 456 -18.15 14.02 -12.37
N LEU A 457 -17.50 12.89 -12.08
CA LEU A 457 -18.16 11.58 -11.92
C LEU A 457 -18.11 11.05 -10.48
N GLY A 458 -17.40 11.74 -9.58
CA GLY A 458 -17.09 11.33 -8.21
C GLY A 458 -18.21 11.53 -7.21
#